data_AF-A0A9D7D7L7-F1
#
_entry.id   AF-A0A9D7D7L7-F1
#
_cell.length_a   1.000
_cell.length_b   1.000
_cell.length_c   1.000
_cell.angle_alpha   90.00
_cell.angle_beta   90.00
_cell.angle_gamma   90.00
#
_symmetry.space_group_name_H-M   'P 1'
#
loop_
_entity.id
_entity.type
_entity.pdbx_description
1 polymer ?
#
loop_
_entity_poly.entity_id
_entity_poly.type
_entity_poly.pdbx_seq_one_letter_code
_entity_poly.pdbx_strand_id
1 'polypeptide(L)' 'MRREFDQRSTLLGLGLKRANQVVELEDTPSIQGMIRKVAHLVEIVK' A
#
# COMPACT_ATOMS: atom_id res chain seq x y z
N MET A 1 -13.50 18.40 -8.35
CA MET A 1 -13.57 16.93 -8.34
C MET A 1 -12.31 16.38 -7.69
N ARG A 2 -12.28 16.17 -6.36
CA ARG A 2 -11.21 15.39 -5.73
C ARG A 2 -11.43 13.96 -6.21
N ARG A 3 -10.55 13.45 -7.09
CA ARG A 3 -10.48 12.00 -7.33
C ARG A 3 -10.00 11.41 -6.02
N GLU A 4 -10.91 10.94 -5.18
CA GLU A 4 -10.56 10.02 -4.11
C GLU A 4 -9.95 8.80 -4.80
N PHE A 5 -8.62 8.75 -4.78
CA PHE A 5 -7.90 7.60 -5.27
C PHE A 5 -8.20 6.49 -4.28
N ASP A 6 -8.90 5.46 -4.74
CA ASP A 6 -9.38 4.39 -3.88
C ASP A 6 -8.20 3.73 -3.14
N GLN A 7 -8.18 3.90 -1.81
CA GLN A 7 -7.16 3.31 -0.94
C GLN A 7 -7.16 1.78 -1.11
N ARG A 8 -8.33 1.18 -1.34
CA ARG A 8 -8.48 -0.25 -1.57
C ARG A 8 -7.74 -0.70 -2.82
N SER A 9 -7.79 0.10 -3.89
CA SER A 9 -7.05 -0.19 -5.12
C SER A 9 -5.53 -0.14 -4.90
N THR A 10 -5.05 0.77 -4.05
CA THR A 10 -3.63 0.84 -3.66
C THR A 10 -3.22 -0.39 -2.84
N LEU A 11 -4.02 -0.80 -1.86
CA LEU A 11 -3.78 -2.01 -1.07
C LEU A 11 -3.76 -3.27 -1.94
N LEU A 12 -4.71 -3.40 -2.88
CA LEU A 12 -4.73 -4.50 -3.85
C LEU A 12 -3.50 -4.52 -4.75
N GLY A 13 -3.04 -3.34 -5.21
CA GLY A 13 -1.82 -3.20 -6.01
C GLY A 13 -0.54 -3.55 -5.24
N LEU A 14 -0.52 -3.36 -3.92
CA LEU A 14 0.55 -3.82 -3.03
C LEU A 14 0.44 -5.31 -2.65
N GLY A 15 -0.59 -6.02 -3.13
CA GLY A 15 -0.81 -7.43 -2.81
C GLY A 15 -1.51 -7.70 -1.46
N LEU A 16 -1.96 -6.66 -0.77
CA LEU A 16 -2.67 -6.73 0.51
C LEU A 16 -4.18 -6.95 0.27
N LYS A 17 -4.61 -8.20 0.37
CA LYS A 17 -6.00 -8.62 0.11
C LYS A 17 -6.82 -8.82 1.39
N ARG A 18 -6.15 -9.02 2.53
CA ARG A 18 -6.76 -9.31 3.84
C ARG A 18 -6.02 -8.56 4.95
N ALA A 19 -6.69 -8.34 6.07
CA ALA A 19 -6.07 -7.75 7.26
C ALA A 19 -4.93 -8.64 7.80
N ASN A 20 -3.90 -8.02 8.37
CA ASN A 20 -2.73 -8.69 8.95
C ASN A 20 -1.94 -9.59 7.97
N GLN A 21 -2.10 -9.39 6.67
CA GLN A 21 -1.30 -10.06 5.66
C GLN A 21 0.07 -9.39 5.54
N VAL A 22 1.13 -10.18 5.49
CA VAL A 22 2.49 -9.72 5.21
C VAL A 22 2.83 -10.06 3.75
N VAL A 23 3.44 -9.11 3.04
CA VAL A 23 3.89 -9.28 1.65
C VAL A 23 5.28 -8.70 1.55
N GLU A 24 6.20 -9.43 0.93
CA GLU A 24 7.54 -8.95 0.59
C GLU A 24 7.50 -8.25 -0.77
N LEU A 25 8.07 -7.05 -0.83
CA LEU A 25 8.09 -6.19 -2.00
C LEU A 25 9.48 -5.61 -2.18
N GLU A 26 9.91 -5.44 -3.43
CA GLU A 26 11.17 -4.76 -3.74
C GLU A 26 11.11 -3.29 -3.34
N ASP A 27 12.19 -2.76 -2.78
CA ASP A 27 12.27 -1.35 -2.38
C ASP A 27 12.48 -0.44 -3.59
N THR A 28 11.39 -0.11 -4.28
CA THR A 28 11.39 0.78 -5.44
C THR A 28 10.72 2.12 -5.10
N PRO A 29 11.13 3.24 -5.73
CA PRO A 29 10.49 4.54 -5.50
C PRO A 29 8.97 4.54 -5.78
N SER A 30 8.52 3.70 -6.72
CA SER A 30 7.10 3.53 -7.03
C SER A 30 6.33 2.90 -5.85
N ILE A 31 6.87 1.82 -5.29
CA ILE A 31 6.27 1.12 -4.14
C ILE A 31 6.30 2.00 -2.90
N GLN A 32 7.41 2.71 -2.63
CA GLN A 32 7.45 3.70 -1.55
C GLN A 32 6.38 4.79 -1.72
N GLY A 33 6.16 5.26 -2.95
CA GLY A 33 5.11 6.22 -3.27
C GLY A 33 3.70 5.68 -2.99
N MET A 34 3.45 4.40 -3.28
CA MET A 34 2.18 3.72 -2.95
C MET A 34 2.01 3.56 -1.44
N ILE A 35 3.04 3.10 -0.72
CA ILE A 35 3.03 2.95 0.74
C ILE A 35 2.72 4.30 1.41
N ARG A 36 3.37 5.39 0.99
CA ARG A 36 3.12 6.74 1.53
C ARG A 36 1.65 7.16 1.43
N LYS A 37 0.92 6.74 0.39
CA LYS A 37 -0.52 7.05 0.24
C LYS A 37 -1.40 6.31 1.24
N VAL A 38 -0.99 5.12 1.68
CA VAL A 38 -1.74 4.25 2.61
C VAL A 38 -1.00 4.02 3.93
N ALA A 39 -0.09 4.94 4.31
CA ALA A 39 0.84 4.75 5.43
C ALA A 39 0.14 4.58 6.80
N HIS A 40 -1.13 4.97 6.92
CA HIS A 40 -1.95 4.79 8.12
C HIS A 40 -2.68 3.44 8.17
N LEU A 41 -2.60 2.63 7.10
CA LEU A 41 -3.25 1.33 6.97
C LEU A 41 -2.25 0.16 6.97
N VAL A 42 -0.95 0.45 6.93
CA VAL A 42 0.11 -0.55 6.78
C VAL A 42 1.23 -0.29 7.78
N GLU A 43 1.96 -1.34 8.10
CA GLU A 43 3.18 -1.29 8.92
C GLU A 43 4.34 -1.86 8.10
N ILE A 44 5.52 -1.26 8.22
CA ILE A 44 6.74 -1.76 7.59
C ILE A 44 7.46 -2.64 8.60
N VAL A 45 7.52 -3.94 8.30
CA VAL A 45 8.35 -4.89 9.04
C VAL A 45 9.77 -4.83 8.45
N LYS A 46 10.77 -4.65 9.31
CA LYS A 46 12.19 -4.65 8.94
C LYS A 46 12.85 -5.98 9.31
#